data_AF-E6QVX9-F1
#
_entry.id   AF-E6QVX9-F1
#
_cell.length_a   1.000
_cell.length_b   1.000
_cell.length_c   1.000
_cell.angle_alpha   90.00
_cell.angle_beta   90.00
_cell.angle_gamma   90.00
#
_symmetry.space_group_name_H-M   'P 1'
#
loop_
_entity.id
_entity.type
_entity.pdbx_description
1 polymer ?
#
loop_
_entity_poly.entity_id
_entity_poly.type
_entity_poly.pdbx_seq_one_letter_code
_entity_poly.pdbx_strand_id
1 'polypeptide(L)'
;MTHHPHHTHRGETILQNMDRNPWTKLIGGIFMQQSVQYDVLQNMLYQEARKLAGQFMSKRAGHYVRDAESDDEKWSDLSLQVKMFRGTVVIHWRRRQWYKSTKSNKRVMLVSHLKRAGARKSYVKTLKVAAKPWEQEEVLSLEEAFEQIRSTSSGLSRAKKNLMNLAAITSQTIPKEFIHGSETETAHVTLERLGNLTLLLQAKLWPNARQEDMDVGFVPIIDEQSGVSRQVDSSAANAAIRELVASIHKLSGILYQSPSTHGL
;
A
#
# COMPACT_ATOMS: atom_id res chain seq x y z
N MET A 1 14.15 -38.18 -57.14
CA MET A 1 13.68 -38.16 -55.73
C MET A 1 14.64 -37.29 -54.94
N THR A 2 14.15 -36.19 -54.37
CA THR A 2 14.37 -35.75 -52.98
C THR A 2 13.63 -34.42 -52.76
N HIS A 3 12.51 -34.49 -52.05
CA HIS A 3 11.74 -33.34 -51.59
C HIS A 3 12.48 -32.67 -50.42
N HIS A 4 12.61 -31.34 -50.47
CA HIS A 4 12.90 -30.53 -49.29
C HIS A 4 11.61 -30.27 -48.50
N PRO A 5 11.56 -30.53 -47.18
CA PRO A 5 10.45 -30.13 -46.35
C PRO A 5 10.60 -28.65 -45.96
N HIS A 6 9.61 -27.85 -46.35
CA HIS A 6 9.38 -26.51 -45.82
C HIS A 6 9.06 -26.61 -44.32
N HIS A 7 10.00 -26.20 -43.47
CA HIS A 7 9.77 -26.07 -42.04
C HIS A 7 9.07 -24.74 -41.71
N THR A 8 7.78 -24.87 -41.40
CA THR A 8 7.09 -24.24 -40.25
C THR A 8 7.07 -22.71 -40.12
N HIS A 9 6.23 -22.06 -40.93
CA HIS A 9 5.63 -20.74 -40.60
C HIS A 9 4.47 -20.83 -39.57
N ARG A 10 4.37 -21.90 -38.79
CA ARG A 10 3.18 -22.18 -37.95
C ARG A 10 3.29 -21.68 -36.51
N GLY A 11 4.48 -21.23 -36.07
CA GLY A 11 4.70 -20.71 -34.71
C GLY A 11 4.49 -19.20 -34.57
N GLU A 12 4.84 -18.42 -35.60
CA GLU A 12 4.72 -16.96 -35.58
C GLU A 12 3.28 -16.48 -35.75
N THR A 13 2.44 -17.22 -36.48
CA THR A 13 1.02 -16.89 -36.67
C THR A 13 0.17 -17.12 -35.41
N ILE A 14 0.65 -17.89 -34.44
CA ILE A 14 -0.07 -18.14 -33.17
C ILE A 14 0.17 -16.99 -32.19
N LEU A 15 1.36 -16.39 -32.18
CA LEU A 15 1.68 -15.25 -31.32
C LEU A 15 1.02 -13.95 -31.80
N GLN A 16 0.93 -13.72 -33.11
CA GLN A 16 0.23 -12.53 -33.65
C GLN A 16 -1.29 -12.56 -33.46
N ASN A 17 -1.89 -13.74 -33.26
CA ASN A 17 -3.34 -13.87 -33.06
C ASN A 17 -3.77 -13.79 -31.57
N MET A 18 -2.85 -13.93 -30.61
CA MET A 18 -3.18 -13.74 -29.18
C MET A 18 -3.36 -12.26 -28.80
N ASP A 19 -2.66 -11.34 -29.47
CA ASP A 19 -2.74 -9.88 -29.26
C ASP A 19 -4.08 -9.25 -29.69
N ARG A 20 -4.94 -10.01 -30.39
CA ARG A 20 -6.24 -9.54 -30.89
C ARG A 20 -7.45 -10.18 -30.21
N ASN A 21 -7.25 -11.13 -29.29
CA ASN A 21 -8.38 -11.74 -28.59
C ASN A 21 -8.85 -10.82 -27.43
N PRO A 22 -10.08 -10.27 -27.49
CA PRO A 22 -10.61 -9.41 -26.42
C PRO A 22 -10.64 -10.11 -25.06
N TRP A 23 -10.76 -11.44 -25.03
CA TRP A 23 -10.68 -12.23 -23.79
C TRP A 23 -9.29 -12.23 -23.17
N THR A 24 -8.23 -12.32 -23.97
CA THR A 24 -6.85 -12.25 -23.47
C THR A 24 -6.58 -10.89 -22.84
N LYS A 25 -7.05 -9.81 -23.48
CA LYS A 25 -6.93 -8.44 -22.96
C LYS A 25 -7.73 -8.23 -21.67
N LEU A 26 -8.95 -8.76 -21.61
CA LEU A 26 -9.79 -8.70 -20.40
C LEU A 26 -9.12 -9.41 -19.22
N ILE A 27 -8.63 -10.64 -19.44
CA ILE A 27 -7.98 -11.45 -18.40
C ILE A 27 -6.67 -10.78 -17.95
N GLY A 28 -5.84 -10.29 -18.88
CA GLY A 28 -4.64 -9.51 -18.55
C GLY A 28 -4.96 -8.26 -17.74
N GLY A 29 -6.04 -7.54 -18.09
CA GLY A 29 -6.53 -6.39 -17.34
C GLY A 29 -6.94 -6.71 -15.91
N ILE A 30 -7.62 -7.85 -15.68
CA ILE A 30 -8.00 -8.31 -14.33
C ILE A 30 -6.76 -8.62 -13.48
N PHE A 31 -5.78 -9.33 -14.05
CA PHE A 31 -4.51 -9.63 -13.38
C PHE A 31 -3.75 -8.34 -13.00
N MET A 32 -3.76 -7.36 -13.89
CA MET A 32 -3.13 -6.07 -13.69
C MET A 32 -3.84 -5.26 -12.59
N GLN A 33 -5.17 -5.16 -12.64
CA GLN A 33 -5.98 -4.50 -11.62
C GLN A 33 -5.76 -5.11 -10.24
N GLN A 34 -5.80 -6.43 -10.14
CA GLN A 34 -5.60 -7.14 -8.87
C GLN A 34 -4.16 -6.94 -8.34
N SER A 35 -3.16 -6.89 -9.23
CA SER A 35 -1.78 -6.60 -8.83
C SER A 35 -1.63 -5.20 -8.24
N VAL A 36 -2.26 -4.19 -8.85
CA VAL A 36 -2.24 -2.81 -8.36
C VAL A 36 -2.99 -2.68 -7.02
N GLN A 37 -4.12 -3.37 -6.86
CA GLN A 37 -4.84 -3.40 -5.58
C GLN A 37 -3.96 -3.92 -4.43
N TYR A 38 -3.16 -4.97 -4.67
CA TYR A 38 -2.21 -5.44 -3.66
C TYR A 38 -1.19 -4.35 -3.28
N ASP A 39 -0.69 -3.56 -4.23
CA ASP A 39 0.24 -2.46 -3.94
C ASP A 39 -0.43 -1.31 -3.19
N VAL A 40 -1.69 -1.00 -3.50
CA VAL A 40 -2.48 -0.01 -2.75
C VAL A 40 -2.66 -0.46 -1.30
N LEU A 41 -3.03 -1.71 -1.07
CA LEU A 41 -3.18 -2.27 0.28
C LEU A 41 -1.85 -2.29 1.04
N GLN A 42 -0.74 -2.64 0.39
CA GLN A 42 0.60 -2.54 1.01
C GLN A 42 0.94 -1.10 1.42
N ASN A 43 0.60 -0.12 0.59
CA ASN A 43 0.79 1.30 0.90
C ASN A 43 -0.09 1.76 2.06
N MET A 44 -1.36 1.33 2.12
CA MET A 44 -2.24 1.63 3.25
C MET A 44 -1.65 1.12 4.57
N LEU A 45 -1.19 -0.14 4.60
CA LEU A 45 -0.51 -0.73 5.75
C LEU A 45 0.77 0.03 6.12
N TYR A 46 1.54 0.47 5.13
CA TYR A 46 2.74 1.27 5.36
C TYR A 46 2.42 2.64 6.00
N GLN A 47 1.40 3.33 5.50
CA GLN A 47 0.99 4.64 6.04
C GLN A 47 0.42 4.50 7.45
N GLU A 48 -0.39 3.46 7.70
CA GLU A 48 -0.89 3.15 9.04
C GLU A 48 0.25 2.87 10.02
N ALA A 49 1.22 2.03 9.63
CA ALA A 49 2.40 1.76 10.45
C ALA A 49 3.21 3.03 10.73
N ARG A 50 3.39 3.92 9.74
CA ARG A 50 4.05 5.23 9.94
C ARG A 50 3.28 6.12 10.88
N LYS A 51 1.95 6.17 10.77
CA LYS A 51 1.09 6.98 11.64
C LYS A 51 1.22 6.52 13.08
N LEU A 52 1.09 5.22 13.34
CA LEU A 52 1.23 4.63 14.68
C LEU A 52 2.63 4.86 15.24
N ALA A 53 3.69 4.65 14.44
CA ALA A 53 5.06 4.94 14.87
C ALA A 53 5.28 6.43 15.15
N GLY A 54 4.71 7.32 14.34
CA GLY A 54 4.77 8.78 14.53
C GLY A 54 4.04 9.23 15.79
N GLN A 55 2.88 8.65 16.09
CA GLN A 55 2.14 8.91 17.33
C GLN A 55 2.93 8.47 18.57
N PHE A 56 3.52 7.27 18.54
CA PHE A 56 4.39 6.78 19.61
C PHE A 56 5.58 7.72 19.86
N MET A 57 6.27 8.13 18.78
CA MET A 57 7.46 8.98 18.87
C MET A 57 7.15 10.43 19.25
N SER A 58 6.04 11.01 18.78
CA SER A 58 5.67 12.41 19.06
C SER A 58 5.34 12.67 20.52
N LYS A 59 4.64 11.74 21.20
CA LYS A 59 4.45 11.77 22.67
C LYS A 59 5.77 11.82 23.46
N ARG A 60 6.87 11.42 22.82
CA ARG A 60 8.21 11.26 23.42
C ARG A 60 9.26 12.20 22.80
N ALA A 61 8.83 13.12 21.92
CA ALA A 61 9.72 14.05 21.20
C ALA A 61 9.99 15.36 21.97
N GLY A 62 9.25 15.61 23.07
CA GLY A 62 9.22 16.91 23.76
C GLY A 62 10.48 17.34 24.52
N HIS A 63 11.53 16.50 24.61
CA HIS A 63 12.72 16.83 25.40
C HIS A 63 14.01 16.53 24.63
N TYR A 64 14.34 17.42 23.69
CA TYR A 64 15.68 17.44 23.10
C TYR A 64 16.71 17.85 24.15
N VAL A 65 17.70 16.96 24.34
CA VAL A 65 18.78 17.03 25.32
C VAL A 65 19.72 18.20 25.01
N ARG A 66 19.41 19.38 25.54
CA ARG A 66 20.45 20.38 25.83
C ARG A 66 20.57 20.67 27.32
N ASP A 67 19.47 20.63 28.08
CA ASP A 67 19.44 21.14 29.46
C ASP A 67 18.83 20.19 30.51
N ALA A 68 18.74 18.87 30.25
CA ALA A 68 18.11 17.94 31.18
C ALA A 68 19.09 17.45 32.28
N GLU A 69 18.95 18.00 33.49
CA GLU A 69 19.66 17.58 34.71
C GLU A 69 19.04 16.34 35.41
N SER A 70 18.03 15.71 34.82
CA SER A 70 17.30 14.56 35.41
C SER A 70 17.05 13.50 34.34
N ASP A 71 17.69 12.33 34.51
CA ASP A 71 17.95 11.35 33.44
C ASP A 71 16.88 10.25 33.25
N ASP A 72 16.01 9.94 34.23
CA ASP A 72 15.33 8.62 34.20
C ASP A 72 13.88 8.56 33.69
N GLU A 73 13.05 9.59 33.88
CA GLU A 73 11.59 9.45 33.68
C GLU A 73 11.03 10.07 32.39
N LYS A 74 11.80 10.89 31.66
CA LYS A 74 11.19 11.80 30.66
C LYS A 74 11.21 11.31 29.21
N TRP A 75 11.85 10.18 28.91
CA TRP A 75 12.03 9.72 27.53
C TRP A 75 12.15 8.20 27.41
N SER A 76 11.72 7.66 26.27
CA SER A 76 11.79 6.23 25.95
C SER A 76 13.13 5.86 25.32
N ASP A 77 13.72 4.76 25.76
CA ASP A 77 14.87 4.15 25.09
C ASP A 77 14.48 3.50 23.76
N LEU A 78 13.19 3.34 23.48
CA LEU A 78 12.71 2.70 22.26
C LEU A 78 12.49 3.73 21.14
N SER A 79 12.72 3.27 19.92
CA SER A 79 12.40 3.99 18.69
C SER A 79 11.93 3.02 17.62
N LEU A 80 11.18 3.52 16.65
CA LEU A 80 10.60 2.73 15.58
C LEU A 80 11.19 3.14 14.24
N GLN A 81 11.45 2.15 13.40
CA GLN A 81 11.69 2.35 11.97
C GLN A 81 10.64 1.57 11.18
N VAL A 82 9.93 2.30 10.31
CA VAL A 82 8.98 1.74 9.35
C VAL A 82 9.53 2.01 7.96
N LYS A 83 9.66 0.96 7.14
CA LYS A 83 10.14 1.06 5.76
C LYS A 83 9.42 0.06 4.86
N MET A 84 9.35 0.36 3.57
CA MET A 84 9.04 -0.64 2.55
C MET A 84 10.32 -1.37 2.16
N PHE A 85 10.26 -2.69 2.06
CA PHE A 85 11.35 -3.51 1.55
C PHE A 85 10.79 -4.63 0.69
N ARG A 86 11.21 -4.68 -0.58
CA ARG A 86 10.77 -5.69 -1.56
C ARG A 86 9.24 -5.86 -1.60
N GLY A 87 8.50 -4.75 -1.56
CA GLY A 87 7.03 -4.75 -1.59
C GLY A 87 6.35 -5.21 -0.30
N THR A 88 7.09 -5.29 0.82
CA THR A 88 6.53 -5.62 2.15
C THR A 88 6.81 -4.51 3.15
N VAL A 89 5.87 -4.32 4.09
CA VAL A 89 6.02 -3.41 5.22
C VAL A 89 6.94 -4.03 6.25
N VAL A 90 8.04 -3.36 6.52
CA VAL A 90 9.02 -3.78 7.52
C VAL A 90 9.01 -2.79 8.67
N ILE A 91 8.71 -3.32 9.85
CA ILE A 91 8.65 -2.58 11.11
C ILE A 91 9.74 -3.12 12.02
N HIS A 92 10.59 -2.23 12.51
CA HIS A 92 11.69 -2.55 13.42
C HIS A 92 11.63 -1.70 14.68
N TRP A 93 11.62 -2.38 15.81
CA TRP A 93 11.99 -1.76 17.08
C TRP A 93 13.50 -1.57 17.18
N ARG A 94 13.89 -0.44 17.75
CA ARG A 94 15.28 -0.03 17.95
C ARG A 94 15.47 0.48 19.36
N ARG A 95 16.60 0.18 19.96
CA ARG A 95 17.01 0.71 21.26
C ARG A 95 18.01 1.84 21.07
N ARG A 96 17.74 2.97 21.72
CA ARG A 96 18.59 4.14 21.87
C ARG A 96 19.39 3.96 23.16
N GLN A 97 20.69 4.15 23.07
CA GLN A 97 21.60 4.14 24.21
C GLN A 97 22.46 5.39 24.13
N TRP A 98 22.43 6.19 25.19
CA TRP A 98 23.32 7.34 25.31
C TRP A 98 24.58 6.91 26.05
N TYR A 99 25.71 7.36 25.55
CA TYR A 99 26.99 7.16 26.22
C TYR A 99 27.81 8.45 26.14
N LYS A 100 28.64 8.67 27.15
CA LYS A 100 29.58 9.78 27.16
C LYS A 100 30.80 9.38 26.35
N SER A 101 31.06 10.08 25.25
CA SER A 101 32.24 9.83 24.43
C SER A 101 33.50 10.19 25.22
N THR A 102 34.42 9.23 25.35
CA THR A 102 35.72 9.44 25.99
C THR A 102 36.64 10.38 25.21
N LYS A 103 36.41 10.56 23.90
CA LYS A 103 37.22 11.42 23.03
C LYS A 103 36.80 12.89 23.02
N SER A 104 35.50 13.16 23.14
CA SER A 104 34.95 14.52 22.97
C SER A 104 34.23 15.07 24.19
N ASN A 105 34.11 14.28 25.27
CA ASN A 105 33.34 14.59 26.49
C ASN A 105 31.85 14.90 26.22
N LYS A 106 31.36 14.68 24.98
CA LYS A 106 29.97 14.89 24.56
C LYS A 106 29.17 13.58 24.68
N ARG A 107 27.88 13.70 25.00
CA ARG A 107 26.94 12.56 24.93
C ARG A 107 26.66 12.23 23.46
N VAL A 108 26.80 10.96 23.09
CA VAL A 108 26.49 10.43 21.76
C VAL A 108 25.41 9.37 21.90
N MET A 109 24.49 9.31 20.95
CA MET A 109 23.42 8.29 20.90
C MET A 109 23.80 7.17 19.93
N LEU A 110 23.78 5.93 20.41
CA LEU A 110 23.82 4.74 19.58
C LEU A 110 22.41 4.18 19.41
N VAL A 111 22.06 3.78 18.19
CA VAL A 111 20.77 3.15 17.88
C VAL A 111 21.03 1.75 17.36
N SER A 112 20.50 0.74 18.05
CA SER A 112 20.62 -0.66 17.68
C SER A 112 19.26 -1.29 17.39
N HIS A 113 19.18 -2.16 16.39
CA HIS A 113 17.96 -2.91 16.10
C HIS A 113 17.74 -3.98 17.18
N LEU A 114 16.53 -4.02 17.74
CA LEU A 114 16.14 -5.15 18.58
C LEU A 114 16.02 -6.41 17.72
N LYS A 115 16.34 -7.56 18.31
CA LYS A 115 16.14 -8.86 17.69
C LYS A 115 14.80 -9.42 18.14
N ARG A 116 14.09 -10.05 17.20
CA ARG A 116 12.91 -10.83 17.52
C ARG A 116 13.31 -12.15 18.19
N ALA A 117 12.55 -12.60 19.18
CA ALA A 117 12.87 -13.79 19.96
C ALA A 117 11.64 -14.71 20.12
N GLY A 118 11.89 -16.00 20.36
CA GLY A 118 10.84 -17.02 20.62
C GLY A 118 10.29 -17.74 19.37
N ALA A 119 9.33 -18.64 19.59
CA ALA A 119 8.80 -19.61 18.61
C ALA A 119 8.15 -18.99 17.37
N ARG A 120 7.74 -17.72 17.44
CA ARG A 120 7.17 -16.95 16.30
C ARG A 120 8.08 -15.83 15.81
N LYS A 121 9.30 -15.70 16.36
CA LYS A 121 10.18 -14.54 16.13
C LYS A 121 9.38 -13.24 16.29
N SER A 122 8.83 -12.99 17.49
CA SER A 122 8.12 -11.75 17.84
C SER A 122 9.01 -10.81 18.66
N TYR A 123 8.70 -9.51 18.71
CA TYR A 123 9.40 -8.58 19.59
C TYR A 123 8.90 -8.62 21.04
N VAL A 124 7.75 -9.22 21.34
CA VAL A 124 7.12 -9.19 22.68
C VAL A 124 8.10 -9.48 23.82
N LYS A 125 8.86 -10.58 23.74
CA LYS A 125 9.83 -10.94 24.81
C LYS A 125 10.94 -9.90 24.94
N THR A 126 11.47 -9.41 23.82
CA THR A 126 12.55 -8.42 23.81
C THR A 126 12.06 -7.05 24.29
N LEU A 127 10.83 -6.67 23.97
CA LEU A 127 10.21 -5.41 24.39
C LEU A 127 9.85 -5.41 25.86
N LYS A 128 9.39 -6.54 26.44
CA LYS A 128 9.17 -6.65 27.89
C LYS A 128 10.43 -6.35 28.71
N VAL A 129 11.61 -6.63 28.15
CA VAL A 129 12.90 -6.34 28.81
C VAL A 129 13.40 -4.93 28.50
N ALA A 130 13.12 -4.42 27.30
CA ALA A 130 13.66 -3.14 26.84
C ALA A 130 12.78 -1.93 27.17
N ALA A 131 11.47 -2.11 27.34
CA ALA A 131 10.54 -1.04 27.70
C ALA A 131 10.66 -0.68 29.17
N LYS A 132 10.52 0.61 29.49
CA LYS A 132 10.39 1.07 30.87
C LYS A 132 9.00 0.68 31.43
N PRO A 133 8.85 0.49 32.77
CA PRO A 133 7.59 0.04 33.36
C PRO A 133 6.38 0.90 32.97
N TRP A 134 6.55 2.22 32.90
CA TRP A 134 5.48 3.17 32.59
C TRP A 134 5.01 3.17 31.13
N GLU A 135 5.79 2.62 30.19
CA GLU A 135 5.39 2.51 28.77
C GLU A 135 5.13 1.07 28.32
N GLN A 136 5.26 0.11 29.23
CA GLN A 136 5.26 -1.29 28.86
C GLN A 136 3.93 -1.73 28.21
N GLU A 137 2.80 -1.29 28.75
CA GLU A 137 1.48 -1.61 28.20
C GLU A 137 1.28 -1.01 26.80
N GLU A 138 1.61 0.27 26.62
CA GLU A 138 1.52 0.96 25.31
C GLU A 138 2.42 0.27 24.28
N VAL A 139 3.67 -0.07 24.65
CA VAL A 139 4.63 -0.74 23.76
C VAL A 139 4.14 -2.12 23.33
N LEU A 140 3.55 -2.89 24.26
CA LEU A 140 3.03 -4.22 23.95
C LEU A 140 1.78 -4.17 23.08
N SER A 141 0.84 -3.29 23.39
CA SER A 141 -0.35 -3.07 22.55
C SER A 141 0.03 -2.62 21.12
N LEU A 142 1.01 -1.72 21.02
CA LEU A 142 1.51 -1.25 19.73
C LEU A 142 2.22 -2.37 18.94
N GLU A 143 2.96 -3.25 19.62
CA GLU A 143 3.58 -4.40 18.97
C GLU A 143 2.55 -5.41 18.46
N GLU A 144 1.41 -5.59 19.13
CA GLU A 144 0.32 -6.44 18.63
C GLU A 144 -0.24 -5.91 17.31
N ALA A 145 -0.50 -4.60 17.23
CA ALA A 145 -0.92 -3.95 15.99
C ALA A 145 0.15 -4.09 14.88
N PHE A 146 1.43 -3.91 15.21
CA PHE A 146 2.52 -4.10 14.25
C PHE A 146 2.72 -5.55 13.81
N GLU A 147 2.44 -6.53 14.65
CA GLU A 147 2.46 -7.94 14.27
C GLU A 147 1.34 -8.24 13.27
N GLN A 148 0.13 -7.71 13.50
CA GLN A 148 -0.97 -7.82 12.54
C GLN A 148 -0.60 -7.20 11.19
N ILE A 149 -0.08 -5.97 11.17
CA ILE A 149 0.36 -5.30 9.94
C ILE A 149 1.43 -6.14 9.21
N ARG A 150 2.43 -6.67 9.92
CA ARG A 150 3.48 -7.50 9.32
C ARG A 150 2.93 -8.80 8.74
N SER A 151 2.00 -9.44 9.45
CA SER A 151 1.33 -10.67 9.00
C SER A 151 0.52 -10.42 7.73
N THR A 152 -0.34 -9.40 7.74
CA THR A 152 -1.17 -8.99 6.60
C THR A 152 -0.32 -8.59 5.40
N SER A 153 0.72 -7.77 5.61
CA SER A 153 1.66 -7.38 4.55
C SER A 153 2.37 -8.59 3.93
N SER A 154 2.80 -9.55 4.75
CA SER A 154 3.42 -10.79 4.25
C SER A 154 2.41 -11.64 3.46
N GLY A 155 1.15 -11.69 3.91
CA GLY A 155 0.05 -12.36 3.22
C GLY A 155 -0.24 -11.75 1.85
N LEU A 156 -0.36 -10.41 1.78
CA LEU A 156 -0.59 -9.67 0.52
C LEU A 156 0.56 -9.85 -0.46
N SER A 157 1.81 -9.83 0.00
CA SER A 157 2.98 -10.06 -0.86
C SER A 157 3.00 -11.48 -1.42
N ARG A 158 2.63 -12.48 -0.61
CA ARG A 158 2.47 -13.87 -1.06
C ARG A 158 1.33 -14.00 -2.07
N ALA A 159 0.19 -13.36 -1.83
CA ALA A 159 -0.95 -13.35 -2.74
C ALA A 159 -0.58 -12.72 -4.09
N LYS A 160 0.11 -11.57 -4.08
CA LYS A 160 0.63 -10.93 -5.30
C LYS A 160 1.60 -11.84 -6.05
N LYS A 161 2.52 -12.51 -5.35
CA LYS A 161 3.44 -13.48 -5.97
C LYS A 161 2.68 -14.64 -6.63
N ASN A 162 1.66 -15.18 -5.97
CA ASN A 162 0.83 -16.24 -6.52
C ASN A 162 0.04 -15.76 -7.76
N LEU A 163 -0.48 -14.54 -7.73
CA LEU A 163 -1.15 -13.91 -8.86
C LEU A 163 -0.20 -13.79 -10.07
N MET A 164 1.03 -13.30 -9.85
CA MET A 164 2.04 -13.18 -10.89
C MET A 164 2.42 -14.54 -11.50
N ASN A 165 2.56 -15.57 -10.66
CA ASN A 165 2.81 -16.94 -11.13
C ASN A 165 1.65 -17.46 -11.97
N LEU A 166 0.40 -17.21 -11.55
CA LEU A 166 -0.80 -17.61 -12.29
C LEU A 166 -0.87 -16.90 -13.64
N ALA A 167 -0.62 -15.58 -13.68
CA ALA A 167 -0.57 -14.81 -14.92
C ALA A 167 0.43 -15.43 -15.91
N ALA A 168 1.65 -15.75 -15.44
CA ALA A 168 2.69 -16.39 -16.24
C ALA A 168 2.27 -17.77 -16.79
N ILE A 169 1.59 -18.60 -15.98
CA ILE A 169 1.06 -19.91 -16.43
C ILE A 169 0.00 -19.73 -17.51
N THR A 170 -0.81 -18.68 -17.42
CA THR A 170 -1.86 -18.37 -18.41
C THR A 170 -1.38 -17.59 -19.63
N SER A 171 -0.06 -17.45 -19.82
CA SER A 171 0.57 -16.64 -20.87
C SER A 171 0.11 -15.17 -20.88
N GLN A 172 -0.31 -14.66 -19.72
CA GLN A 172 -0.66 -13.26 -19.52
C GLN A 172 0.59 -12.53 -19.02
N THR A 173 0.99 -11.47 -19.73
CA THR A 173 2.13 -10.64 -19.32
C THR A 173 1.61 -9.39 -18.61
N ILE A 174 1.88 -9.29 -17.30
CA ILE A 174 1.77 -8.02 -16.59
C ILE A 174 3.04 -7.23 -16.93
N PRO A 175 2.95 -6.04 -17.56
CA PRO A 175 4.14 -5.32 -17.99
C PRO A 175 5.03 -4.94 -16.79
N LYS A 176 6.35 -4.98 -16.98
CA LYS A 176 7.32 -4.75 -15.89
C LYS A 176 7.24 -3.34 -15.30
N GLU A 177 6.73 -2.36 -16.05
CA GLU A 177 6.48 -1.00 -15.55
C GLU A 177 5.42 -0.95 -14.43
N PHE A 178 4.68 -2.04 -14.20
CA PHE A 178 3.68 -2.17 -13.12
C PHE A 178 4.19 -3.00 -11.94
N ILE A 179 5.37 -3.61 -12.08
CA ILE A 179 6.06 -4.35 -11.04
C ILE A 179 6.98 -3.35 -10.32
N HIS A 180 6.38 -2.38 -9.60
CA HIS A 180 7.15 -1.21 -9.15
C HIS A 180 8.18 -1.52 -8.06
N GLY A 181 9.42 -1.09 -8.32
CA GLY A 181 10.38 -0.63 -7.32
C GLY A 181 9.95 0.72 -6.74
N SER A 182 10.23 0.94 -5.46
CA SER A 182 9.46 1.76 -4.55
C SER A 182 9.64 3.28 -4.60
N GLU A 183 9.83 3.93 -5.76
CA GLU A 183 10.23 5.36 -5.78
C GLU A 183 9.44 6.31 -6.70
N THR A 184 8.57 5.84 -7.59
CA THR A 184 7.74 6.73 -8.42
C THR A 184 6.28 6.29 -8.46
N GLU A 185 5.35 7.22 -8.20
CA GLU A 185 3.92 6.98 -8.34
C GLU A 185 3.56 7.07 -9.83
N THR A 186 3.09 5.97 -10.42
CA THR A 186 2.70 5.94 -11.84
C THR A 186 1.32 6.55 -12.05
N ALA A 187 1.03 7.01 -13.27
CA ALA A 187 -0.29 7.50 -13.66
C ALA A 187 -1.41 6.48 -13.37
N HIS A 188 -1.11 5.19 -13.46
CA HIS A 188 -2.05 4.10 -13.17
C HIS A 188 -2.32 3.92 -11.68
N VAL A 189 -1.29 4.00 -10.83
CA VAL A 189 -1.46 3.98 -9.37
C VAL A 189 -2.25 5.21 -8.91
N THR A 190 -1.99 6.36 -9.52
CA THR A 190 -2.75 7.59 -9.27
C THR A 190 -4.21 7.44 -9.68
N LEU A 191 -4.45 6.85 -10.86
CA LEU A 191 -5.79 6.65 -11.39
C LEU A 191 -6.61 5.66 -10.56
N GLU A 192 -5.99 4.57 -10.11
CA GLU A 192 -6.61 3.60 -9.19
C GLU A 192 -6.89 4.22 -7.82
N ARG A 193 -6.00 5.09 -7.30
CA ARG A 193 -6.28 5.86 -6.07
C ARG A 193 -7.46 6.79 -6.25
N LEU A 194 -7.55 7.49 -7.38
CA LEU A 194 -8.71 8.34 -7.71
C LEU A 194 -10.00 7.51 -7.80
N GLY A 195 -9.95 6.32 -8.41
CA GLY A 195 -11.08 5.38 -8.45
C GLY A 195 -11.53 4.95 -7.05
N ASN A 196 -10.60 4.51 -6.20
CA ASN A 196 -10.89 4.08 -4.84
C ASN A 196 -11.43 5.23 -3.96
N LEU A 197 -10.86 6.43 -4.09
CA LEU A 197 -11.35 7.62 -3.37
C LEU A 197 -12.77 8.00 -3.82
N THR A 198 -13.07 7.85 -5.12
CA THR A 198 -14.40 8.11 -5.66
C THR A 198 -15.43 7.14 -5.11
N LEU A 199 -15.09 5.85 -5.03
CA LEU A 199 -15.94 4.81 -4.42
C LEU A 199 -16.19 5.06 -2.92
N LEU A 200 -15.14 5.41 -2.17
CA LEU A 200 -15.27 5.74 -0.75
C LEU A 200 -16.11 6.99 -0.52
N LEU A 201 -15.96 8.01 -1.37
CA LEU A 201 -16.77 9.21 -1.33
C LEU A 201 -18.25 8.87 -1.57
N GLN A 202 -18.56 8.08 -2.59
CA GLN A 202 -19.92 7.65 -2.89
C GLN A 202 -20.54 6.84 -1.74
N ALA A 203 -19.80 5.88 -1.19
CA ALA A 203 -20.25 5.08 -0.05
C ALA A 203 -20.48 5.91 1.22
N LYS A 204 -19.72 7.01 1.39
CA LYS A 204 -19.88 7.92 2.52
C LYS A 204 -21.07 8.87 2.36
N LEU A 205 -21.31 9.35 1.13
CA LEU A 205 -22.43 10.25 0.84
C LEU A 205 -23.76 9.51 0.84
N TRP A 206 -23.76 8.28 0.34
CA TRP A 206 -24.98 7.47 0.20
C TRP A 206 -24.72 5.99 0.56
N PRO A 207 -24.53 5.67 1.84
CA PRO A 207 -24.21 4.31 2.30
C PRO A 207 -25.30 3.27 1.96
N ASN A 208 -26.55 3.74 1.79
CA ASN A 208 -27.71 2.89 1.50
C ASN A 208 -28.24 3.06 0.07
N ALA A 209 -27.57 3.82 -0.79
CA ALA A 209 -28.03 3.98 -2.17
C ALA A 209 -27.83 2.70 -2.98
N ARG A 210 -28.89 2.27 -3.66
CA ARG A 210 -28.78 1.23 -4.69
C ARG A 210 -28.29 1.87 -5.99
N GLN A 211 -27.39 1.18 -6.68
CA GLN A 211 -26.84 1.66 -7.95
C GLN A 211 -27.95 1.86 -9.01
N GLU A 212 -28.93 0.96 -9.02
CA GLU A 212 -30.09 0.99 -9.92
C GLU A 212 -30.92 2.28 -9.78
N ASP A 213 -31.13 2.75 -8.55
CA ASP A 213 -31.89 3.98 -8.28
C ASP A 213 -31.14 5.22 -8.77
N MET A 214 -29.82 5.26 -8.54
CA MET A 214 -28.98 6.36 -9.03
C MET A 214 -28.93 6.39 -10.56
N ASP A 215 -28.95 5.23 -11.22
CA ASP A 215 -28.85 5.10 -12.68
C ASP A 215 -30.09 5.60 -13.42
N VAL A 216 -31.27 5.57 -12.79
CA VAL A 216 -32.50 6.17 -13.32
C VAL A 216 -32.70 7.63 -12.90
N GLY A 217 -31.70 8.25 -12.27
CA GLY A 217 -31.72 9.67 -11.89
C GLY A 217 -32.34 9.95 -10.52
N PHE A 218 -32.69 8.93 -9.75
CA PHE A 218 -33.11 9.10 -8.36
C PHE A 218 -31.87 9.24 -7.48
N VAL A 219 -31.60 10.46 -7.00
CA VAL A 219 -30.46 10.75 -6.12
C VAL A 219 -30.96 10.92 -4.69
N PRO A 220 -30.65 9.99 -3.76
CA PRO A 220 -31.05 10.12 -2.36
C PRO A 220 -30.42 11.36 -1.73
N ILE A 221 -31.02 11.89 -0.66
CA ILE A 221 -30.39 12.96 0.11
C ILE A 221 -29.06 12.46 0.69
N ILE A 222 -28.04 13.33 0.69
CA ILE A 222 -26.72 13.01 1.27
C ILE A 222 -26.90 12.67 2.76
N ASP A 223 -26.27 11.59 3.19
CA ASP A 223 -26.32 11.12 4.57
C ASP A 223 -25.79 12.18 5.54
N GLU A 224 -26.52 12.43 6.63
CA GLU A 224 -26.15 13.47 7.61
C GLU A 224 -24.86 13.15 8.37
N GLN A 225 -24.50 11.87 8.49
CA GLN A 225 -23.26 11.40 9.13
C GLN A 225 -22.05 11.50 8.18
N SER A 226 -22.26 11.83 6.91
CA SER A 226 -21.18 12.08 5.95
C SER A 226 -20.31 13.30 6.33
N GLY A 227 -20.85 14.21 7.15
CA GLY A 227 -20.21 15.46 7.55
C GLY A 227 -20.23 16.55 6.47
N VAL A 228 -21.03 16.36 5.41
CA VAL A 228 -21.21 17.32 4.32
C VAL A 228 -22.28 18.35 4.68
N SER A 229 -22.07 19.61 4.30
CA SER A 229 -23.03 20.68 4.53
C SER A 229 -24.38 20.37 3.87
N ARG A 230 -25.48 20.64 4.58
CA ARG A 230 -26.86 20.49 4.05
C ARG A 230 -27.17 21.40 2.85
N GLN A 231 -26.29 22.36 2.55
CA GLN A 231 -26.41 23.24 1.39
C GLN A 231 -25.87 22.62 0.09
N VAL A 232 -25.21 21.46 0.17
CA VAL A 232 -24.70 20.77 -1.02
C VAL A 232 -25.87 20.11 -1.74
N ASP A 233 -26.08 20.50 -3.00
CA ASP A 233 -27.05 19.86 -3.87
C ASP A 233 -26.61 18.43 -4.18
N SER A 234 -27.40 17.48 -3.70
CA SER A 234 -27.15 16.06 -3.84
C SER A 234 -27.10 15.62 -5.32
N SER A 235 -27.97 16.20 -6.15
CA SER A 235 -28.06 15.88 -7.58
C SER A 235 -26.82 16.35 -8.33
N ALA A 236 -26.36 17.58 -8.04
CA ALA A 236 -25.14 18.13 -8.60
C ALA A 236 -23.89 17.36 -8.13
N ALA A 237 -23.84 16.95 -6.86
CA ALA A 237 -22.75 16.13 -6.33
C ALA A 237 -22.68 14.75 -7.01
N ASN A 238 -23.82 14.10 -7.23
CA ASN A 238 -23.87 12.82 -7.95
C ASN A 238 -23.47 12.97 -9.42
N ALA A 239 -23.89 14.05 -10.10
CA ALA A 239 -23.48 14.33 -11.47
C ALA A 239 -21.95 14.51 -11.58
N ALA A 240 -21.34 15.26 -10.66
CA ALA A 240 -19.89 15.46 -10.62
C ALA A 240 -19.14 14.14 -10.35
N ILE A 241 -19.64 13.29 -9.45
CA ILE A 241 -19.06 11.96 -9.19
C ILE A 241 -19.17 11.06 -10.43
N ARG A 242 -20.31 11.08 -11.14
CA ARG A 242 -20.48 10.33 -12.40
C ARG A 242 -19.51 10.81 -13.49
N GLU A 243 -19.32 12.11 -13.63
CA GLU A 243 -18.36 12.68 -14.57
C GLU A 243 -16.92 12.28 -14.22
N LEU A 244 -16.58 12.27 -12.93
CA LEU A 244 -15.29 11.79 -12.43
C LEU A 244 -15.09 10.30 -12.73
N VAL A 245 -16.08 9.45 -12.45
CA VAL A 245 -16.03 8.01 -12.79
C VAL A 245 -15.88 7.80 -14.30
N ALA A 246 -16.63 8.54 -15.12
CA ALA A 246 -16.51 8.47 -16.57
C ALA A 246 -15.12 8.91 -17.06
N SER A 247 -14.56 9.95 -16.45
CA SER A 247 -13.20 10.42 -16.73
C SER A 247 -12.15 9.41 -16.30
N ILE A 248 -12.34 8.75 -15.16
CA ILE A 248 -11.49 7.66 -14.68
C ILE A 248 -11.56 6.48 -15.66
N HIS A 249 -12.76 6.06 -16.09
CA HIS A 249 -12.93 5.01 -17.09
C HIS A 249 -12.29 5.37 -18.44
N LYS A 250 -12.41 6.63 -18.88
CA LYS A 250 -11.76 7.11 -20.11
C LYS A 250 -10.24 7.08 -19.99
N LEU A 251 -9.69 7.60 -18.88
CA LEU A 251 -8.26 7.57 -18.60
C LEU A 251 -7.75 6.14 -18.47
N SER A 252 -8.53 5.25 -17.85
CA SER A 252 -8.24 3.81 -17.80
C SER A 252 -8.24 3.24 -19.22
N GLY A 253 -9.24 3.56 -20.05
CA GLY A 253 -9.24 3.18 -21.45
C GLY A 253 -7.96 3.61 -22.16
N ILE A 254 -7.52 4.86 -22.02
CA ILE A 254 -6.28 5.37 -22.62
C ILE A 254 -5.05 4.63 -22.09
N LEU A 255 -4.96 4.50 -20.77
CA LEU A 255 -3.81 3.91 -20.08
C LEU A 255 -3.69 2.39 -20.30
N TYR A 256 -4.81 1.68 -20.38
CA TYR A 256 -4.86 0.22 -20.51
C TYR A 256 -5.10 -0.25 -21.96
N GLN A 257 -5.44 0.66 -22.90
CA GLN A 257 -5.59 0.34 -24.34
C GLN A 257 -4.51 0.96 -25.23
N SER A 258 -3.58 1.76 -24.70
CA SER A 258 -2.53 2.37 -25.53
C SER A 258 -1.73 1.26 -26.23
N PRO A 259 -1.77 1.18 -27.58
CA PRO A 259 -0.82 0.36 -28.30
C PRO A 259 0.57 0.93 -28.02
N SER A 260 1.57 0.06 -27.96
CA SER A 260 2.97 0.41 -28.16
C SER A 260 3.11 1.25 -29.43
N THR A 261 2.96 2.56 -29.27
CA THR A 261 3.11 3.59 -30.30
C THR A 261 4.16 4.57 -29.82
N HIS A 262 5.33 4.01 -29.54
CA HIS A 262 6.57 4.62 -29.97
C HIS A 262 7.27 3.57 -30.83
N GLY A 263 6.94 3.58 -32.12
CA GLY A 263 7.78 3.00 -33.15
C GLY A 263 8.89 3.99 -33.51
N LEU A 264 10.10 3.47 -33.67
CA LEU A 264 11.19 3.83 -34.60
C LEU A 264 12.51 3.32 -34.03
#